data_AF-A0A840Q0P6-F1
#
_entry.id   AF-A0A840Q0P6-F1
#
_cell.length_a   1.000
_cell.length_b   1.000
_cell.length_c   1.000
_cell.angle_alpha   90.00
_cell.angle_beta   90.00
_cell.angle_gamma   90.00
#
_symmetry.space_group_name_H-M   'P 1'
#
loop_
_entity.id
_entity.type
_entity.pdbx_description
1 polymer ?
#
loop_
_entity_poly.entity_id
_entity_poly.type
_entity_poly.pdbx_seq_one_letter_code
_entity_poly.pdbx_strand_id
1 'polypeptide(L)'
;MHGRWAARRARGLEPALIDNESHEIQSFEPDDDRHTHLRVAGPAALLVAKIVKIEERRATPRRLKPKDGLDVLRLLRVVDMGEVAQRLQLLAADEMAGEVTRSALAALREHGTQGDGPVAALAASAVTGTEDPDIAIESTVFLVEELLQACDERR
;
A
#
# COMPACT_ATOMS: atom_id res chain seq x y z
N MET A 1 -16.10 9.06 -30.49
CA MET A 1 -15.17 7.96 -30.13
C MET A 1 -14.50 8.31 -28.80
N HIS A 2 -14.84 7.65 -27.70
CA HIS A 2 -14.16 7.81 -26.41
C HIS A 2 -13.23 6.61 -26.21
N GLY A 3 -11.92 6.85 -26.29
CA GLY A 3 -10.91 5.80 -26.21
C GLY A 3 -10.83 5.20 -24.81
N ARG A 4 -11.22 3.92 -24.68
CA ARG A 4 -11.06 3.05 -23.50
C ARG A 4 -9.58 2.85 -23.07
N TRP A 5 -8.64 3.45 -23.80
CA TRP A 5 -7.20 3.27 -23.72
C TRP A 5 -6.42 4.55 -23.41
N ALA A 6 -7.10 5.65 -23.08
CA ALA A 6 -6.39 6.80 -22.52
C ALA A 6 -5.91 6.42 -21.12
N ALA A 7 -4.59 6.43 -20.89
CA ALA A 7 -4.01 6.30 -19.57
C ALA A 7 -4.56 7.44 -18.70
N ARG A 8 -5.58 7.14 -17.90
CA ARG A 8 -6.13 8.10 -16.94
C ARG A 8 -5.17 8.14 -15.76
N ARG A 9 -4.76 9.34 -15.35
CA ARG A 9 -4.02 9.56 -14.11
C ARG A 9 -4.86 8.98 -12.97
N ALA A 10 -4.43 7.84 -12.43
CA ALA A 10 -5.11 7.19 -11.33
C ALA A 10 -4.55 7.79 -10.04
N ARG A 11 -5.41 8.49 -9.29
CA ARG A 11 -5.07 9.03 -7.97
C ARG A 11 -4.52 7.91 -7.09
N GLY A 12 -3.46 8.22 -6.35
CA GLY A 12 -2.73 7.29 -5.50
C GLY A 12 -1.50 6.66 -6.15
N LEU A 13 -1.26 6.91 -7.45
CA LEU A 13 -0.04 6.43 -8.13
C LEU A 13 1.04 7.52 -8.26
N GLU A 14 0.76 8.76 -7.88
CA GLU A 14 1.74 9.85 -7.89
C GLU A 14 3.01 9.50 -7.09
N PRO A 15 2.92 8.92 -5.87
CA PRO A 15 4.12 8.54 -5.11
C PRO A 15 5.02 7.55 -5.85
N ALA A 16 4.46 6.67 -6.69
CA ALA A 16 5.23 5.68 -7.44
C ALA A 16 6.15 6.31 -8.50
N LEU A 17 5.94 7.58 -8.86
CA LEU A 17 6.85 8.31 -9.75
C LEU A 17 8.10 8.82 -9.01
N ILE A 18 8.02 8.96 -7.69
CA ILE A 18 9.09 9.50 -6.83
C ILE A 18 9.79 8.37 -6.08
N ASP A 19 9.02 7.48 -5.48
CA ASP A 19 9.47 6.31 -4.74
C ASP A 19 9.38 5.07 -5.62
N ASN A 20 10.46 4.83 -6.36
CA ASN A 20 10.67 3.64 -7.16
C ASN A 20 12.16 3.40 -7.37
N GLU A 21 12.50 2.16 -7.70
CA GLU A 21 13.85 1.71 -8.02
C GLU A 21 13.87 0.80 -9.25
N SER A 22 15.03 0.68 -9.89
CA SER A 22 15.19 -0.22 -11.03
C SER A 22 15.41 -1.64 -10.53
N HIS A 23 14.50 -2.54 -10.88
CA HIS A 23 14.65 -3.98 -10.65
C HIS A 23 14.89 -4.71 -11.95
N GLU A 24 15.77 -5.70 -11.89
CA GLU A 24 15.87 -6.71 -12.93
C GLU A 24 14.81 -7.79 -12.70
N ILE A 25 14.02 -8.06 -13.74
CA ILE A 25 13.12 -9.20 -13.81
C ILE A 25 13.74 -10.19 -14.78
N GLN A 26 14.08 -11.38 -14.28
CA GLN A 26 14.72 -12.45 -15.03
C GLN A 26 13.90 -13.73 -15.00
N SER A 27 14.13 -14.63 -15.96
CA SER A 27 13.52 -15.96 -15.96
C SER A 27 13.94 -16.77 -14.74
N PHE A 28 13.05 -17.67 -14.31
CA PHE A 28 13.38 -18.68 -13.30
C PHE A 28 13.93 -19.97 -13.92
N GLU A 29 13.85 -20.12 -15.25
CA GLU A 29 14.37 -21.28 -15.98
C GLU A 29 15.90 -21.14 -16.16
N PRO A 30 16.72 -22.13 -15.75
CA PRO A 30 18.19 -22.01 -15.75
C PRO A 30 18.82 -21.70 -17.11
N ASP A 31 18.19 -22.12 -18.21
CA ASP A 31 18.69 -21.97 -19.58
C ASP A 31 18.03 -20.81 -20.35
N ASP A 32 17.24 -19.97 -19.66
CA ASP A 32 16.52 -18.86 -20.25
C ASP A 32 17.14 -17.52 -19.82
N ASP A 33 17.85 -16.87 -20.75
CA ASP A 33 18.61 -15.65 -20.52
C ASP A 33 17.76 -14.37 -20.60
N ARG A 34 16.45 -14.49 -20.77
CA ARG A 34 15.56 -13.33 -20.86
C ARG A 34 15.52 -12.58 -19.52
N HIS A 35 15.93 -11.32 -19.58
CA HIS A 35 15.85 -10.36 -18.48
C HIS A 35 15.41 -8.99 -18.98
N THR A 36 14.82 -8.19 -18.10
CA THR A 36 14.45 -6.80 -18.38
C THR A 36 14.54 -5.94 -17.12
N HIS A 37 14.84 -4.66 -17.29
CA HIS A 37 14.87 -3.70 -16.20
C HIS A 37 13.58 -2.91 -16.16
N LEU A 38 12.92 -2.88 -15.00
CA LEU A 38 11.67 -2.16 -14.78
C LEU A 38 11.80 -1.29 -13.53
N ARG A 39 11.25 -0.06 -13.59
CA ARG A 39 11.09 0.77 -12.39
C ARG A 39 9.89 0.25 -11.60
N VAL A 40 10.14 -0.25 -10.40
CA VAL A 40 9.11 -0.80 -9.49
C VAL A 40 8.88 0.18 -8.36
N ALA A 41 7.62 0.44 -8.05
CA ALA A 41 7.24 1.33 -6.95
C ALA A 41 7.77 0.79 -5.62
N GLY A 42 8.34 1.68 -4.82
CA GLY A 42 8.80 1.37 -3.48
C GLY A 42 7.65 1.08 -2.51
N PRO A 43 7.93 0.49 -1.33
CA PRO A 43 6.91 0.13 -0.36
C PRO A 43 6.03 1.30 0.10
N ALA A 44 6.60 2.49 0.32
CA ALA A 44 5.82 3.64 0.77
C ALA A 44 4.82 4.08 -0.32
N ALA A 45 5.23 4.11 -1.58
CA ALA A 45 4.33 4.38 -2.69
C ALA A 45 3.23 3.31 -2.85
N LEU A 46 3.59 2.04 -2.74
CA LEU A 46 2.62 0.94 -2.81
C LEU A 46 1.58 1.03 -1.69
N LEU A 47 2.01 1.33 -0.46
CA LEU A 47 1.11 1.50 0.67
C LEU A 47 0.10 2.63 0.42
N VAL A 48 0.58 3.82 0.04
CA VAL A 48 -0.30 4.96 -0.28
C VAL A 48 -1.32 4.58 -1.35
N ALA A 49 -0.89 3.89 -2.41
CA ALA A 49 -1.79 3.43 -3.45
C ALA A 49 -2.90 2.49 -2.92
N LYS A 50 -2.58 1.57 -1.99
CA LYS A 50 -3.58 0.68 -1.39
C LYS A 50 -4.57 1.44 -0.52
N ILE A 51 -4.09 2.34 0.35
CA ILE A 51 -4.97 3.12 1.23
C ILE A 51 -5.92 3.99 0.41
N VAL A 52 -5.43 4.67 -0.62
CA VAL A 52 -6.28 5.47 -1.52
C VAL A 52 -7.35 4.60 -2.18
N LYS A 53 -7.03 3.36 -2.60
CA LYS A 53 -8.02 2.47 -3.23
C LYS A 53 -9.08 1.97 -2.25
N ILE A 54 -8.70 1.67 -1.01
CA ILE A 54 -9.64 1.29 0.06
C ILE A 54 -10.60 2.45 0.32
N GLU A 55 -10.06 3.66 0.47
CA GLU A 55 -10.81 4.88 0.75
C GLU A 55 -11.79 5.27 -0.37
N GLU A 56 -11.36 5.22 -1.63
CA GLU A 56 -12.22 5.43 -2.80
C GLU A 56 -13.45 4.50 -2.84
N ARG A 57 -13.35 3.35 -2.19
CA ARG A 57 -14.36 2.29 -2.24
C ARG A 57 -15.14 2.17 -0.95
N ARG A 58 -14.79 2.89 0.12
CA ARG A 58 -15.47 2.84 1.42
C ARG A 58 -16.96 3.16 1.31
N ALA A 59 -17.30 4.19 0.53
CA ALA A 59 -18.69 4.58 0.26
C ALA A 59 -19.45 3.60 -0.68
N THR A 60 -18.79 2.57 -1.21
CA THR A 60 -19.43 1.55 -2.05
C THR A 60 -18.92 0.15 -1.65
N PRO A 61 -19.41 -0.41 -0.52
CA PRO A 61 -18.85 -1.63 0.07
C PRO A 61 -18.72 -2.82 -0.91
N ARG A 62 -19.64 -2.96 -1.87
CA ARG A 62 -19.57 -3.99 -2.94
C ARG A 62 -18.31 -3.90 -3.83
N ARG A 63 -17.62 -2.77 -3.84
CA ARG A 63 -16.40 -2.53 -4.61
C ARG A 63 -15.14 -2.75 -3.79
N LEU A 64 -15.21 -2.84 -2.47
CA LEU A 64 -14.07 -3.21 -1.63
C LEU A 64 -13.55 -4.59 -2.05
N LYS A 65 -12.22 -4.76 -2.03
CA LYS A 65 -11.57 -5.99 -2.48
C LYS A 65 -10.68 -6.50 -1.36
N PRO A 66 -10.89 -7.74 -0.87
CA PRO A 66 -10.06 -8.32 0.19
C PRO A 66 -8.56 -8.21 -0.09
N LYS A 67 -8.16 -8.39 -1.35
CA LYS A 67 -6.76 -8.26 -1.78
C LYS A 67 -6.10 -6.93 -1.40
N ASP A 68 -6.85 -5.83 -1.33
CA ASP A 68 -6.24 -4.53 -1.04
C ASP A 68 -5.81 -4.44 0.44
N GLY A 69 -6.57 -5.05 1.36
CA GLY A 69 -6.15 -5.21 2.77
C GLY A 69 -5.04 -6.24 2.93
N LEU A 70 -5.10 -7.35 2.18
CA LEU A 70 -4.02 -8.34 2.17
C LEU A 70 -2.69 -7.75 1.69
N ASP A 71 -2.72 -6.91 0.67
CA ASP A 71 -1.53 -6.24 0.14
C ASP A 71 -0.90 -5.34 1.22
N VAL A 72 -1.72 -4.61 2.01
CA VAL A 72 -1.23 -3.82 3.16
C VAL A 72 -0.58 -4.73 4.20
N LEU A 73 -1.27 -5.78 4.65
CA LEU A 73 -0.73 -6.72 5.64
C LEU A 73 0.60 -7.33 5.19
N ARG A 74 0.65 -7.84 3.94
CA ARG A 74 1.86 -8.49 3.41
C ARG A 74 3.02 -7.52 3.24
N LEU A 75 2.74 -6.29 2.80
CA LEU A 75 3.76 -5.27 2.65
C LEU A 75 4.36 -4.91 4.00
N LEU A 76 3.52 -4.64 5.01
CA LEU A 76 3.98 -4.26 6.34
C LEU A 76 4.73 -5.37 7.07
N ARG A 77 4.47 -6.65 6.75
CA ARG A 77 5.20 -7.80 7.32
C ARG A 77 6.65 -7.92 6.87
N VAL A 78 7.06 -7.28 5.79
CA VAL A 78 8.36 -7.55 5.13
C VAL A 78 9.26 -6.33 4.96
N VAL A 79 8.84 -5.16 5.45
CA VAL A 79 9.55 -3.89 5.29
C VAL A 79 10.16 -3.43 6.61
N ASP A 80 11.20 -2.59 6.52
CA ASP A 80 11.67 -1.82 7.67
C ASP A 80 10.72 -0.63 7.91
N MET A 81 10.08 -0.60 9.08
CA MET A 81 9.10 0.45 9.42
C MET A 81 9.73 1.84 9.47
N GLY A 82 10.98 1.95 9.91
CA GLY A 82 11.71 3.22 9.99
C GLY A 82 12.04 3.79 8.61
N GLU A 83 12.46 2.93 7.67
CA GLU A 83 12.71 3.32 6.28
C GLU A 83 11.41 3.73 5.58
N VAL A 84 10.33 2.94 5.74
CA VAL A 84 9.03 3.28 5.14
C VAL A 84 8.48 4.58 5.73
N ALA A 85 8.57 4.79 7.05
CA ALA A 85 8.16 6.03 7.69
C ALA A 85 8.94 7.24 7.14
N GLN A 86 10.28 7.13 7.04
CA GLN A 86 11.10 8.19 6.43
C GLN A 86 10.67 8.49 4.99
N ARG A 87 10.42 7.44 4.19
CA ARG A 87 10.02 7.59 2.80
C ARG A 87 8.63 8.23 2.67
N LEU A 88 7.68 7.87 3.54
CA LEU A 88 6.36 8.50 3.62
C LEU A 88 6.45 9.99 3.97
N GLN A 89 7.37 10.39 4.85
CA GLN A 89 7.60 11.81 5.16
C GLN A 89 8.16 12.59 3.96
N LEU A 90 9.15 12.02 3.25
CA LEU A 90 9.68 12.61 2.03
C LEU A 90 8.58 12.79 0.97
N LEU A 91 7.78 11.74 0.75
CA LEU A 91 6.65 11.79 -0.17
C LEU A 91 5.57 12.77 0.28
N ALA A 92 5.34 12.92 1.59
CA ALA A 92 4.39 13.88 2.13
C ALA A 92 4.86 15.34 1.98
N ALA A 93 6.16 15.59 1.80
CA ALA A 93 6.73 16.91 1.55
C ALA A 93 6.89 17.23 0.06
N ASP A 94 6.78 16.23 -0.81
CA ASP A 94 6.92 16.37 -2.26
C ASP A 94 5.77 17.18 -2.89
N GLU A 95 6.07 17.99 -3.92
CA GLU A 95 5.08 18.84 -4.60
C GLU A 95 3.99 18.02 -5.30
N MET A 96 4.35 16.87 -5.87
CA MET A 96 3.45 16.04 -6.67
C MET A 96 2.74 14.98 -5.82
N ALA A 97 3.48 14.32 -4.92
CA ALA A 97 2.98 13.21 -4.10
C ALA A 97 2.42 13.66 -2.75
N GLY A 98 2.71 14.89 -2.31
CA GLY A 98 2.46 15.36 -0.95
C GLY A 98 1.01 15.26 -0.52
N GLU A 99 0.08 15.81 -1.31
CA GLU A 99 -1.34 15.85 -0.94
C GLU A 99 -1.93 14.44 -0.80
N VAL A 100 -1.64 13.55 -1.75
CA VAL A 100 -2.20 12.20 -1.75
C VAL A 100 -1.58 11.34 -0.64
N THR A 101 -0.28 11.49 -0.36
CA THR A 101 0.39 10.81 0.76
C THR A 101 -0.15 11.28 2.10
N ARG A 102 -0.29 12.60 2.32
CA ARG A 102 -0.88 13.14 3.55
C ARG A 102 -2.32 12.67 3.74
N SER A 103 -3.12 12.66 2.66
CA SER A 103 -4.50 12.15 2.70
C SER A 103 -4.55 10.67 3.07
N ALA A 104 -3.66 9.84 2.50
CA ALA A 104 -3.57 8.42 2.82
C ALA A 104 -3.14 8.19 4.27
N LEU A 105 -2.16 8.94 4.78
CA LEU A 105 -1.74 8.87 6.19
C LEU A 105 -2.85 9.30 7.15
N ALA A 106 -3.65 10.32 6.79
CA ALA A 106 -4.81 10.71 7.59
C ALA A 106 -5.86 9.61 7.63
N ALA A 107 -6.20 9.03 6.48
CA ALA A 107 -7.14 7.90 6.40
C ALA A 107 -6.63 6.67 7.16
N LEU A 108 -5.34 6.37 7.10
CA LEU A 108 -4.75 5.26 7.83
C LEU A 108 -4.83 5.48 9.35
N ARG A 109 -4.61 6.71 9.83
CA ARG A 109 -4.83 7.06 11.25
C ARG A 109 -6.28 6.92 11.66
N GLU A 110 -7.22 7.34 10.80
CA GLU A 110 -8.65 7.35 11.12
C GLU A 110 -9.27 5.95 11.07
N HIS A 111 -8.80 5.08 10.18
CA HIS A 111 -9.51 3.83 9.82
C HIS A 111 -8.64 2.57 9.82
N GLY A 112 -7.33 2.71 10.04
CA GLY A 112 -6.36 1.61 9.96
C GLY A 112 -6.03 0.95 11.29
N THR A 113 -6.37 1.58 12.42
CA THR A 113 -6.01 1.13 13.78
C THR A 113 -7.16 0.39 14.50
N GLN A 114 -8.29 0.17 13.83
CA GLN A 114 -9.44 -0.52 14.41
C GLN A 114 -9.57 -1.90 13.77
N GLY A 115 -9.82 -2.94 14.59
CA GLY A 115 -9.93 -4.32 14.12
C GLY A 115 -11.13 -4.56 13.20
N ASP A 116 -12.21 -3.81 13.38
CA ASP A 116 -13.39 -3.76 12.50
C ASP A 116 -13.24 -2.73 11.37
N GLY A 117 -12.12 -2.01 11.32
CA GLY A 117 -11.78 -1.06 10.29
C GLY A 117 -11.56 -1.73 8.92
N PRO A 118 -11.72 -0.97 7.82
CA PRO A 118 -11.69 -1.54 6.46
C PRO A 118 -10.35 -2.20 6.10
N VAL A 119 -9.22 -1.74 6.66
CA VAL A 119 -7.90 -2.33 6.36
C VAL A 119 -7.80 -3.74 6.94
N ALA A 120 -8.04 -3.89 8.24
CA ALA A 120 -7.96 -5.17 8.96
C ALA A 120 -9.05 -6.15 8.48
N ALA A 121 -10.30 -5.69 8.34
CA ALA A 121 -11.40 -6.54 7.88
C ALA A 121 -11.17 -7.11 6.47
N LEU A 122 -10.57 -6.32 5.55
CA LEU A 122 -10.23 -6.81 4.22
C LEU A 122 -9.08 -7.81 4.23
N ALA A 123 -8.07 -7.60 5.06
CA ALA A 123 -6.98 -8.56 5.24
C ALA A 123 -7.50 -9.90 5.76
N ALA A 124 -8.33 -9.88 6.81
CA ALA A 124 -8.98 -11.06 7.40
C ALA A 124 -9.82 -11.84 6.38
N SER A 125 -10.63 -11.11 5.61
CA SER A 125 -11.45 -11.70 4.54
C SER A 125 -10.61 -12.36 3.44
N ALA A 126 -9.39 -11.86 3.19
CA ALA A 126 -8.54 -12.36 2.12
C ALA A 126 -7.77 -13.62 2.51
N VAL A 127 -7.47 -13.79 3.80
CA VAL A 127 -6.73 -14.96 4.30
C VAL A 127 -7.65 -16.11 4.72
N THR A 128 -8.96 -15.92 4.75
CA THR A 128 -9.94 -16.94 5.14
C THR A 128 -9.71 -18.24 4.34
N GLY A 129 -9.49 -19.34 5.06
CA GLY A 129 -9.18 -20.65 4.47
C GLY A 129 -7.69 -20.92 4.21
N THR A 130 -6.81 -19.97 4.52
CA THR A 130 -5.34 -20.12 4.41
C THR A 130 -4.59 -19.76 5.70
N GLU A 131 -5.03 -18.73 6.41
CA GLU A 131 -4.52 -18.32 7.73
C GLU A 131 -5.71 -18.04 8.67
N ASP A 132 -5.43 -17.87 9.96
CA ASP A 132 -6.42 -17.46 10.96
C ASP A 132 -6.82 -15.98 10.74
N PRO A 133 -8.11 -15.67 10.47
CA PRO A 133 -8.56 -14.30 10.29
C PRO A 133 -8.33 -13.39 11.49
N ASP A 134 -8.42 -13.91 12.72
CA ASP A 134 -8.27 -13.11 13.93
C ASP A 134 -6.80 -12.67 14.09
N ILE A 135 -5.86 -13.58 13.83
CA ILE A 135 -4.42 -13.26 13.78
C ILE A 135 -4.14 -12.20 12.71
N ALA A 136 -4.80 -12.27 11.55
CA ALA A 136 -4.61 -11.28 10.50
C ALA A 136 -5.14 -9.90 10.89
N ILE A 137 -6.26 -9.83 11.62
CA ILE A 137 -6.79 -8.57 12.17
C ILE A 137 -5.78 -7.96 13.15
N GLU A 138 -5.39 -8.72 14.17
CA GLU A 138 -4.46 -8.28 15.22
C GLU A 138 -3.12 -7.84 14.62
N SER A 139 -2.56 -8.64 13.72
CA SER A 139 -1.31 -8.31 13.02
C SER A 139 -1.45 -7.01 12.22
N THR A 140 -2.55 -6.83 11.49
CA THR A 140 -2.74 -5.66 10.65
C THR A 140 -2.83 -4.39 11.50
N VAL A 141 -3.62 -4.42 12.58
CA VAL A 141 -3.76 -3.28 13.49
C VAL A 141 -2.40 -2.95 14.12
N PHE A 142 -1.71 -3.93 14.68
CA PHE A 142 -0.40 -3.75 15.30
C PHE A 142 0.63 -3.11 14.35
N LEU A 143 0.76 -3.67 13.13
CA LEU A 143 1.73 -3.17 12.14
C LEU A 143 1.39 -1.76 11.64
N VAL A 144 0.10 -1.43 11.55
CA VAL A 144 -0.33 -0.07 11.18
C VAL A 144 -0.03 0.92 12.30
N GLU A 145 -0.29 0.55 13.56
CA GLU A 145 0.06 1.37 14.73
C GLU A 145 1.57 1.61 14.83
N GLU A 146 2.37 0.55 14.65
CA GLU A 146 3.84 0.63 14.64
C GLU A 146 4.35 1.59 13.55
N LEU A 147 3.83 1.48 12.33
CA LEU A 147 4.20 2.40 11.25
C LEU A 147 3.82 3.86 11.56
N LEU A 148 2.62 4.08 12.11
CA LEU A 148 2.14 5.42 12.45
C LEU A 148 2.98 6.04 13.58
N GLN A 149 3.34 5.24 14.59
CA GLN A 149 4.26 5.65 15.65
C GLN A 149 5.62 6.04 15.08
N ALA A 150 6.20 5.21 14.19
CA ALA A 150 7.47 5.50 13.53
C ALA A 150 7.43 6.80 12.69
N CYS A 151 6.26 7.14 12.12
CA CYS A 151 6.07 8.40 11.40
C CYS A 151 6.01 9.63 12.34
N ASP A 152 5.46 9.46 13.54
CA ASP A 152 5.24 10.54 14.51
C ASP A 152 6.50 10.84 15.35
N GLU A 153 7.30 9.82 15.70
CA GLU A 153 8.58 9.97 16.41
C GLU A 153 9.64 10.75 15.61
N ARG A 154 9.43 10.88 14.30
CA ARG A 154 10.34 11.54 13.35
C ARG A 154 9.86 12.93 12.92
N ARG A 155 8.88 13.52 13.60
CA ARG A 155 8.36 14.87 13.31
C ARG A 155 9.19 15.98 13.97
#